data_AF-A0A512HTN0-F1
#
_entry.id   AF-A0A512HTN0-F1
#
_cell.length_a   1.000
_cell.length_b   1.000
_cell.length_c   1.000
_cell.angle_alpha   90.00
_cell.angle_beta   90.00
_cell.angle_gamma   90.00
#
_symmetry.space_group_name_H-M   'P 1'
#
loop_
_entity.id
_entity.type
_entity.pdbx_description
1 polymer ?
#
loop_
_entity_poly.entity_id
_entity_poly.type
_entity_poly.pdbx_seq_one_letter_code
_entity_poly.pdbx_strand_id
1 'polypeptide(L)'
;MTEVSHTQRFFRWTRWGPVHIARRRDAIDATIGDVTVTMDITDRRPVREQQESRFHDLFADGVPIALNGRQVATVSSVPNGPVGLLRRQRHEITGDPSFVLPGMHFTNRALPTLLTLRCDAGTLVSSRRWASPINMAVAEWSFVREYDIIAPRVARDTRPEHIALWMVMSQKQSW
;
A
#
# COMPACT_ATOMS: atom_id res chain seq x y z
N MET A 1 -9.16 20.54 10.36
CA MET A 1 -9.87 19.56 9.52
C MET A 1 -8.98 19.27 8.32
N THR A 2 -8.40 18.07 8.23
CA THR A 2 -7.58 17.68 7.08
C THR A 2 -8.51 17.36 5.92
N GLU A 3 -8.47 18.18 4.87
CA GLU A 3 -9.36 18.05 3.71
C GLU A 3 -9.08 16.71 3.00
N VAL A 4 -10.11 15.87 2.90
CA VAL A 4 -10.02 14.62 2.16
C VAL A 4 -10.04 14.97 0.68
N SER A 5 -8.93 14.76 -0.01
CA SER A 5 -8.79 15.13 -1.41
C SER A 5 -9.57 14.19 -2.33
N HIS A 6 -9.75 12.92 -1.91
CA HIS A 6 -10.45 11.92 -2.70
C HIS A 6 -10.87 10.72 -1.86
N THR A 7 -12.08 10.19 -2.10
CA THR A 7 -12.54 8.92 -1.52
C THR A 7 -12.97 7.95 -2.61
N GLN A 8 -12.62 6.68 -2.45
CA GLN A 8 -12.99 5.61 -3.38
C GLN A 8 -13.39 4.35 -2.64
N ARG A 9 -14.32 3.62 -3.24
CA ARG A 9 -14.69 2.27 -2.80
C ARG A 9 -14.16 1.26 -3.80
N PHE A 10 -13.69 0.12 -3.30
CA PHE A 10 -13.21 -0.99 -4.13
C PHE A 10 -13.82 -2.31 -3.66
N PHE A 11 -13.88 -3.27 -4.58
CA PHE A 11 -14.02 -4.70 -4.27
C PHE A 11 -15.28 -5.08 -3.49
N ARG A 12 -16.43 -4.51 -3.88
CA ARG A 12 -17.72 -4.67 -3.18
C ARG A 12 -18.07 -6.12 -2.83
N TRP A 13 -17.73 -7.07 -3.69
CA TRP A 13 -18.19 -8.47 -3.62
C TRP A 13 -17.12 -9.47 -3.14
N THR A 14 -16.08 -9.00 -2.47
CA THR A 14 -15.04 -9.91 -1.95
C THR A 14 -15.40 -10.47 -0.58
N ARG A 15 -14.86 -11.66 -0.26
CA ARG A 15 -15.12 -12.35 1.01
C ARG A 15 -14.71 -11.57 2.26
N TRP A 16 -13.79 -10.63 2.11
CA TRP A 16 -13.24 -9.81 3.20
C TRP A 16 -13.91 -8.43 3.25
N GLY A 17 -14.95 -8.22 2.45
CA GLY A 17 -15.77 -7.01 2.46
C GLY A 17 -15.29 -5.92 1.49
N PRO A 18 -16.04 -4.82 1.36
CA PRO A 18 -15.60 -3.68 0.57
C PRO A 18 -14.39 -2.98 1.21
N VAL A 19 -13.49 -2.43 0.38
CA VAL A 19 -12.47 -1.48 0.86
C VAL A 19 -12.95 -0.06 0.59
N HIS A 20 -12.79 0.80 1.58
CA HIS A 20 -12.87 2.26 1.40
C HIS A 20 -11.48 2.83 1.51
N ILE A 21 -11.08 3.64 0.54
CA ILE A 21 -9.80 4.34 0.53
C ILE A 21 -10.08 5.82 0.57
N ALA A 22 -9.46 6.52 1.53
CA ALA A 22 -9.47 7.96 1.60
C ALA A 22 -8.04 8.46 1.46
N ARG A 23 -7.81 9.37 0.52
CA ARG A 23 -6.53 10.05 0.39
C ARG A 23 -6.65 11.45 0.96
N ARG A 24 -5.68 11.80 1.79
CA ARG A 24 -5.47 13.14 2.34
C ARG A 24 -4.17 13.69 1.77
N ARG A 25 -3.85 14.94 2.12
CA ARG A 25 -2.60 15.58 1.69
C ARG A 25 -1.36 14.87 2.24
N ASP A 26 -1.47 14.38 3.47
CA ASP A 26 -0.40 13.85 4.31
C ASP A 26 -0.54 12.34 4.58
N ALA A 27 -1.66 11.72 4.20
CA ALA A 27 -1.92 10.33 4.52
C ALA A 27 -2.77 9.60 3.47
N ILE A 28 -2.68 8.28 3.47
CA ILE A 28 -3.59 7.37 2.75
C ILE A 28 -4.21 6.43 3.78
N ASP A 29 -5.53 6.39 3.82
CA ASP A 29 -6.31 5.49 4.66
C ASP A 29 -6.92 4.39 3.81
N ALA A 30 -6.92 3.16 4.32
CA ALA A 30 -7.73 2.07 3.80
C ALA A 30 -8.52 1.43 4.95
N THR A 31 -9.83 1.32 4.75
CA THR A 31 -10.78 0.77 5.72
C THR A 31 -11.45 -0.48 5.17
N ILE A 32 -11.44 -1.55 5.96
CA ILE A 32 -12.10 -2.84 5.68
C ILE A 32 -12.86 -3.26 6.93
N GLY A 33 -14.19 -3.27 6.85
CA GLY A 33 -15.03 -3.46 8.05
C GLY A 33 -14.80 -2.33 9.06
N ASP A 34 -14.44 -2.70 10.29
CA ASP A 34 -14.09 -1.82 11.41
C ASP A 34 -12.59 -1.50 11.51
N VAL A 35 -11.78 -2.03 10.59
CA VAL A 35 -10.33 -1.89 10.59
C VAL A 35 -9.90 -0.80 9.62
N THR A 36 -9.16 0.19 10.11
CA THR A 36 -8.56 1.25 9.30
C THR A 36 -7.05 1.25 9.45
N VAL A 37 -6.35 1.13 8.32
CA VAL A 37 -4.89 1.31 8.25
C VAL A 37 -4.59 2.64 7.58
N THR A 38 -3.76 3.45 8.23
CA THR A 38 -3.31 4.75 7.75
C THR A 38 -1.82 4.68 7.47
N MET A 39 -1.41 5.16 6.31
CA MET A 39 -0.01 5.36 5.94
C MET A 39 0.29 6.85 5.85
N ASP A 40 1.23 7.33 6.67
CA ASP A 40 1.66 8.74 6.67
C ASP A 40 2.70 8.97 5.57
N ILE A 41 2.32 9.75 4.55
CA ILE A 41 3.14 10.05 3.38
C ILE A 41 3.77 11.45 3.45
N THR A 42 3.80 12.07 4.62
CA THR A 42 4.38 13.39 4.82
C THR A 42 5.88 13.37 4.57
N ASP A 43 6.36 14.23 3.67
CA ASP A 43 7.79 14.51 3.54
C ASP A 43 8.22 15.40 4.72
N ARG A 44 8.95 14.81 5.67
CA ARG A 44 9.42 15.50 6.89
C ARG A 44 10.78 16.17 6.72
N ARG A 45 11.39 16.11 5.54
CA ARG A 45 12.70 16.72 5.30
C ARG A 45 12.61 18.25 5.33
N PRO A 46 13.70 18.96 5.64
CA PRO A 46 13.76 20.41 5.51
C PRO A 46 13.36 20.87 4.09
N VAL A 47 12.66 22.01 3.98
CA VAL A 47 12.16 22.55 2.70
C VAL A 47 13.25 22.66 1.63
N ARG A 48 14.48 22.99 2.05
CA ARG A 48 15.64 23.06 1.16
C ARG A 48 15.95 21.70 0.50
N GLU A 49 15.97 20.62 1.27
CA GLU A 49 16.23 19.27 0.76
C GLU A 49 15.10 18.78 -0.15
N GLN A 50 13.85 19.15 0.16
CA GLN A 50 12.70 18.85 -0.69
C GLN A 50 12.81 19.53 -2.07
N GLN A 51 13.32 20.76 -2.11
CA GLN A 51 13.53 21.50 -3.36
C GLN A 51 14.69 20.95 -4.19
N GLU A 52 15.75 20.48 -3.51
CA GLU A 52 16.94 19.91 -4.15
C GLU A 52 16.69 18.50 -4.72
N SER A 53 15.81 17.70 -4.12
CA SER A 53 15.47 16.34 -4.59
C SER A 53 13.95 16.08 -4.62
N ARG A 54 13.35 16.31 -5.79
CA ARG A 54 11.93 16.05 -6.05
C ARG A 54 11.56 14.57 -6.18
N PHE A 55 12.55 13.70 -6.41
CA PHE A 55 12.35 12.27 -6.69
C PHE A 55 12.82 11.36 -5.54
N HIS A 56 12.66 11.83 -4.30
CA HIS A 56 13.04 11.06 -3.11
C HIS A 56 12.07 9.91 -2.84
N ASP A 57 12.61 8.76 -2.43
CA ASP A 57 11.81 7.64 -1.96
C ASP A 57 11.44 7.85 -0.50
N LEU A 58 10.16 8.11 -0.21
CA LEU A 58 9.65 8.30 1.16
C LEU A 58 9.97 7.11 2.08
N PHE A 59 10.10 5.91 1.53
CA PHE A 59 10.44 4.72 2.31
C PHE A 59 11.92 4.71 2.76
N ALA A 60 12.78 5.56 2.21
CA ALA A 60 14.16 5.68 2.67
C ALA A 60 14.23 6.15 4.13
N ASP A 61 13.31 7.02 4.56
CA ASP A 61 13.29 7.61 5.91
C ASP A 61 12.36 6.85 6.88
N GLY A 62 11.69 5.82 6.40
CA GLY A 62 10.68 5.08 7.17
C GLY A 62 9.32 5.79 7.19
N VAL A 63 8.30 5.05 6.76
CA VAL A 63 6.93 5.51 6.63
C VAL A 63 6.08 4.93 7.77
N PRO A 64 5.57 5.75 8.70
CA PRO A 64 4.71 5.28 9.78
C PRO A 64 3.39 4.72 9.28
N ILE A 65 2.97 3.62 9.92
CA ILE A 65 1.69 2.94 9.71
C ILE A 65 0.92 2.96 11.02
N ALA A 66 -0.31 3.45 10.97
CA ALA A 66 -1.25 3.38 12.08
C ALA A 66 -2.39 2.40 11.79
N LEU A 67 -2.82 1.71 12.83
CA LEU A 67 -4.01 0.87 12.88
C LEU A 67 -5.01 1.52 13.83
N ASN A 68 -6.19 1.88 13.32
CA ASN A 68 -7.24 2.55 14.08
C ASN A 68 -6.73 3.77 14.86
N GLY A 69 -5.84 4.55 14.23
CA GLY A 69 -5.24 5.75 14.82
C GLY A 69 -4.03 5.52 15.73
N ARG A 70 -3.69 4.27 16.09
CA ARG A 70 -2.48 3.94 16.85
C ARG A 70 -1.35 3.55 15.92
N GLN A 71 -0.19 4.18 16.01
CA GLN A 71 1.00 3.74 15.26
C GLN A 71 1.39 2.32 15.68
N VAL A 72 1.48 1.41 14.71
CA VAL A 72 1.79 -0.01 14.95
C VAL A 72 2.99 -0.49 14.14
N ALA A 73 3.36 0.20 13.06
CA ALA A 73 4.50 -0.21 12.24
C ALA A 73 5.17 0.95 11.53
N THR A 74 6.32 0.66 10.94
CA THR A 74 7.08 1.53 10.04
C THR A 74 7.48 0.71 8.82
N VAL A 75 7.30 1.26 7.62
CA VAL A 75 7.72 0.65 6.36
C VAL A 75 8.98 1.36 5.85
N SER A 76 10.05 0.62 5.58
CA SER A 76 11.31 1.20 5.09
C SER A 76 11.84 0.47 3.85
N SER A 77 12.55 1.19 2.98
CA SER A 77 13.23 0.61 1.83
C SER A 77 14.49 -0.15 2.28
N VAL A 78 14.73 -1.31 1.70
CA VAL A 78 15.96 -2.07 1.96
C VAL A 78 17.09 -1.49 1.10
N PRO A 79 18.18 -0.97 1.70
CA PRO A 79 19.21 -0.19 1.00
C PRO A 79 20.03 -0.97 -0.05
N ASN A 80 19.95 -2.30 -0.07
CA ASN A 80 20.73 -3.17 -0.97
C ASN A 80 19.91 -3.76 -2.14
N GLY A 81 18.81 -3.12 -2.51
CA GLY A 81 18.01 -3.52 -3.67
C GLY A 81 18.66 -3.11 -5.00
N PRO A 82 18.69 -3.96 -6.03
CA PRO A 82 19.30 -3.61 -7.30
C PRO A 82 18.48 -2.51 -8.01
N VAL A 83 19.13 -1.42 -8.48
CA VAL A 83 18.51 -0.21 -9.08
C VAL A 83 18.14 -0.42 -10.56
N GLY A 84 16.90 -0.09 -11.01
CA GLY A 84 16.50 -0.11 -12.44
C GLY A 84 15.01 -0.37 -12.73
N LEU A 85 14.54 -0.02 -13.94
CA LEU A 85 13.12 -0.04 -14.39
C LEU A 85 12.43 -1.42 -14.38
N LEU A 86 13.20 -2.51 -14.43
CA LEU A 86 12.70 -3.89 -14.42
C LEU A 86 12.80 -4.56 -13.04
N ARG A 87 13.30 -3.86 -12.03
CA ARG A 87 13.77 -4.49 -10.79
C ARG A 87 12.73 -4.50 -9.68
N ARG A 88 12.95 -5.45 -8.78
CA ARG A 88 12.11 -5.74 -7.63
C ARG A 88 12.55 -4.90 -6.45
N GLN A 89 11.74 -3.92 -6.06
CA GLN A 89 11.95 -3.18 -4.81
C GLN A 89 11.39 -3.98 -3.64
N ARG A 90 12.09 -3.93 -2.51
CA ARG A 90 11.66 -4.56 -1.26
C ARG A 90 11.55 -3.49 -0.19
N HIS A 91 10.42 -3.49 0.51
CA HIS A 91 10.25 -2.67 1.70
C HIS A 91 10.02 -3.59 2.90
N GLU A 92 10.77 -3.38 3.97
CA GLU A 92 10.60 -4.10 5.22
C GLU A 92 9.59 -3.41 6.11
N ILE A 93 8.91 -4.18 6.95
CA ILE A 93 7.91 -3.68 7.86
C ILE A 93 8.33 -4.10 9.26
N THR A 94 8.55 -3.13 10.14
CA THR A 94 8.94 -3.35 11.53
C THR A 94 7.93 -2.67 12.45
N GLY A 95 7.75 -3.19 13.66
CA GLY A 95 6.77 -2.63 14.59
C GLY A 95 6.20 -3.62 15.60
N ASP A 96 4.99 -3.33 16.07
CA ASP A 96 4.23 -4.10 17.05
C ASP A 96 3.98 -5.54 16.54
N PRO A 97 4.41 -6.58 17.28
CA PRO A 97 4.23 -7.99 16.88
C PRO A 97 2.76 -8.42 16.72
N SER A 98 1.81 -7.70 17.34
CA SER A 98 0.38 -7.95 17.14
C SER A 98 -0.06 -7.60 15.72
N PHE A 99 0.64 -6.70 15.03
CA PHE A 99 0.35 -6.28 13.66
C PHE A 99 1.36 -6.87 12.66
N VAL A 100 2.65 -6.77 12.97
CA VAL A 100 3.77 -7.18 12.10
C VAL A 100 4.11 -8.65 12.34
N LEU A 101 3.89 -9.47 11.31
CA LEU A 101 4.29 -10.88 11.34
C LEU A 101 5.82 -11.02 11.16
N PRO A 102 6.45 -12.11 11.62
CA PRO A 102 7.85 -12.38 11.36
C PRO A 102 8.18 -12.32 9.85
N GLY A 103 9.25 -11.60 9.51
CA GLY A 103 9.72 -11.41 8.13
C GLY A 103 8.76 -10.65 7.22
N MET A 104 7.83 -9.85 7.78
CA MET A 104 6.82 -9.14 6.98
C MET A 104 7.47 -8.08 6.08
N HIS A 105 7.20 -8.16 4.78
CA HIS A 105 7.79 -7.25 3.80
C HIS A 105 6.89 -7.10 2.56
N PHE A 106 7.03 -5.96 1.91
CA PHE A 106 6.52 -5.73 0.57
C PHE A 106 7.55 -6.08 -0.49
N THR A 107 7.03 -6.55 -1.61
CA THR A 107 7.74 -6.71 -2.86
C THR A 107 6.98 -5.95 -3.93
N ASN A 108 7.66 -5.00 -4.57
CA ASN A 108 7.15 -4.23 -5.69
C ASN A 108 7.95 -4.54 -6.96
N ARG A 109 7.27 -4.60 -8.10
CA ARG A 109 7.86 -4.63 -9.44
C ARG A 109 7.16 -3.55 -10.25
N ALA A 110 7.94 -2.68 -10.91
CA ALA A 110 7.39 -1.56 -11.68
C ALA A 110 6.68 -2.00 -12.96
N LEU A 111 7.25 -2.95 -13.72
CA LEU A 111 6.73 -3.38 -15.03
C LEU A 111 6.66 -4.93 -15.18
N PRO A 112 5.46 -5.53 -15.22
CA PRO A 112 4.15 -4.94 -14.88
C PRO A 112 4.08 -4.58 -13.39
N THR A 113 3.20 -3.63 -13.02
CA THR A 113 3.03 -3.19 -11.63
C THR A 113 2.45 -4.33 -10.78
N LEU A 114 3.28 -4.92 -9.93
CA LEU A 114 2.92 -6.04 -9.06
C LEU A 114 3.37 -5.78 -7.64
N LEU A 115 2.40 -5.72 -6.73
CA LEU A 115 2.63 -5.57 -5.30
C LEU A 115 2.30 -6.87 -4.58
N THR A 116 3.21 -7.33 -3.74
CA THR A 116 3.03 -8.52 -2.91
C THR A 116 3.42 -8.21 -1.47
N LEU A 117 2.53 -8.51 -0.53
CA LEU A 117 2.79 -8.53 0.92
C LEU A 117 3.09 -9.97 1.35
N ARG A 118 4.23 -10.20 1.97
CA ARG A 118 4.70 -11.52 2.43
C ARG A 118 5.12 -11.44 3.89
N CYS A 119 5.19 -12.61 4.52
CA CYS A 119 5.85 -12.88 5.79
C CYS A 119 6.58 -14.24 5.68
N ASP A 120 7.23 -14.68 6.75
CA ASP A 120 7.95 -15.96 6.77
C ASP A 120 7.02 -17.16 6.51
N ALA A 121 5.75 -17.07 6.93
CA ALA A 121 4.74 -18.11 6.70
C ALA A 121 4.22 -18.16 5.25
N GLY A 122 4.51 -17.15 4.42
CA GLY A 122 4.13 -17.14 3.00
C GLY A 122 3.62 -15.80 2.49
N THR A 123 2.76 -15.85 1.47
CA THR A 123 2.18 -14.66 0.84
C THR A 123 0.83 -14.35 1.46
N LEU A 124 0.66 -13.13 1.98
CA LEU A 124 -0.60 -12.66 2.54
C LEU A 124 -1.52 -12.11 1.44
N VAL A 125 -1.01 -11.15 0.67
CA VAL A 125 -1.76 -10.46 -0.39
C VAL A 125 -0.88 -10.27 -1.62
N SER A 126 -1.40 -10.52 -2.82
CA SER A 126 -0.65 -10.32 -4.07
C SER A 126 -1.50 -9.84 -5.23
N SER A 127 -0.94 -8.94 -6.05
CA SER A 127 -1.49 -8.59 -7.36
C SER A 127 -1.60 -9.84 -8.25
N ARG A 128 -2.68 -9.93 -9.03
CA ARG A 128 -2.80 -10.97 -10.07
C ARG A 128 -2.06 -10.51 -11.33
N ARG A 129 -1.07 -11.30 -11.78
CA ARG A 129 -0.23 -10.95 -12.94
C ARG A 129 -1.03 -10.63 -14.21
N TRP A 130 -2.03 -11.44 -14.52
CA TRP A 130 -2.89 -11.25 -15.70
C TRP A 130 -3.84 -10.05 -15.57
N ALA A 131 -4.16 -9.64 -14.34
CA ALA A 131 -5.07 -8.54 -14.09
C ALA A 131 -4.36 -7.17 -14.08
N SER A 132 -3.03 -7.14 -13.98
CA SER A 132 -2.28 -5.89 -13.88
C SER A 132 -2.55 -4.93 -15.06
N PRO A 133 -2.52 -5.37 -16.34
CA PRO A 133 -2.86 -4.50 -17.47
C PRO A 133 -4.31 -4.00 -17.45
N ILE A 134 -5.25 -4.87 -17.04
CA ILE A 134 -6.67 -4.53 -16.94
C ILE A 134 -6.89 -3.48 -15.85
N ASN A 135 -6.32 -3.71 -14.67
CA ASN A 135 -6.44 -2.78 -13.54
C ASN A 135 -5.78 -1.43 -13.84
N MET A 136 -4.69 -1.40 -14.61
CA MET A 136 -4.08 -0.15 -15.09
C MET A 136 -5.05 0.61 -16.01
N ALA A 137 -5.63 -0.07 -17.00
CA ALA A 137 -6.61 0.54 -17.89
C ALA A 137 -7.86 1.02 -17.11
N VAL A 138 -8.38 0.22 -16.19
CA VAL A 138 -9.54 0.60 -15.36
C VAL A 138 -9.22 1.80 -14.47
N ALA A 139 -8.02 1.87 -13.88
CA ALA A 139 -7.62 3.01 -13.06
C ALA A 139 -7.57 4.31 -13.88
N GLU A 140 -7.16 4.24 -15.14
CA GLU A 140 -7.08 5.40 -16.04
C GLU A 140 -8.45 5.81 -16.60
N TRP A 141 -9.31 4.84 -16.94
CA TRP A 141 -10.49 5.10 -17.77
C TRP A 141 -11.85 4.87 -17.08
N SER A 142 -11.90 4.23 -15.92
CA SER A 142 -13.17 3.96 -15.22
C SER A 142 -13.52 4.99 -14.15
N PHE A 143 -14.74 5.50 -14.23
CA PHE A 143 -15.39 6.32 -13.20
C PHE A 143 -15.93 5.49 -12.02
N VAL A 144 -16.18 4.19 -12.21
CA VAL A 144 -16.83 3.31 -11.22
C VAL A 144 -15.89 2.17 -10.81
N ARG A 145 -14.79 2.55 -10.16
CA ARG A 145 -13.68 1.64 -9.80
C ARG A 145 -14.07 0.51 -8.82
N GLU A 146 -15.24 0.59 -8.18
CA GLU A 146 -15.71 -0.42 -7.22
C GLU A 146 -16.03 -1.79 -7.86
N TYR A 147 -16.42 -1.80 -9.15
CA TYR A 147 -16.75 -3.02 -9.91
C TYR A 147 -15.63 -3.44 -10.85
N ASP A 148 -14.87 -2.49 -11.36
CA ASP A 148 -14.03 -2.72 -12.53
C ASP A 148 -12.62 -3.19 -12.17
N ILE A 149 -12.15 -2.94 -10.93
CA ILE A 149 -10.84 -3.40 -10.50
C ILE A 149 -10.92 -4.85 -10.02
N ILE A 150 -10.04 -5.68 -10.57
CA ILE A 150 -9.90 -7.08 -10.18
C ILE A 150 -9.19 -7.17 -8.84
N ALA A 151 -9.84 -7.83 -7.88
CA ALA A 151 -9.33 -8.01 -6.53
C ALA A 151 -8.00 -8.79 -6.48
N PRO A 152 -7.09 -8.44 -5.54
CA PRO A 152 -5.86 -9.19 -5.33
C PRO A 152 -6.17 -10.63 -4.88
N ARG A 153 -5.14 -11.49 -4.95
CA ARG A 153 -5.19 -12.79 -4.28
C ARG A 153 -4.88 -12.58 -2.81
N VAL A 154 -5.73 -13.12 -1.93
CA VAL A 154 -5.62 -13.03 -0.47
C VAL A 154 -5.55 -14.45 0.10
N ALA A 155 -4.56 -14.75 0.94
CA ALA A 155 -4.47 -16.04 1.62
C ALA A 155 -5.61 -16.21 2.64
N ARG A 156 -5.95 -17.46 2.99
CA ARG A 156 -7.14 -17.77 3.80
C ARG A 156 -7.11 -17.07 5.17
N ASP A 157 -5.95 -17.08 5.81
CA ASP A 157 -5.77 -16.60 7.19
C ASP A 157 -5.21 -15.17 7.24
N THR A 158 -5.29 -14.44 6.11
CA THR A 158 -4.88 -13.04 6.07
C THR A 158 -5.91 -12.18 6.80
N ARG A 159 -5.42 -11.37 7.75
CA ARG A 159 -6.27 -10.49 8.55
C ARG A 159 -6.66 -9.23 7.78
N PRO A 160 -7.81 -8.60 8.07
CA PRO A 160 -8.28 -7.40 7.38
C PRO A 160 -7.25 -6.27 7.36
N GLU A 161 -6.52 -6.07 8.45
CA GLU A 161 -5.48 -5.05 8.58
C GLU A 161 -4.31 -5.25 7.60
N HIS A 162 -3.97 -6.50 7.25
CA HIS A 162 -2.94 -6.80 6.26
C HIS A 162 -3.41 -6.53 4.83
N ILE A 163 -4.71 -6.75 4.57
CA ILE A 163 -5.34 -6.39 3.30
C ILE A 163 -5.39 -4.87 3.17
N ALA A 164 -5.82 -4.15 4.22
CA ALA A 164 -5.84 -2.69 4.26
C ALA A 164 -4.43 -2.10 4.08
N LEU A 165 -3.41 -2.69 4.72
CA LEU A 165 -2.01 -2.30 4.54
C LEU A 165 -1.55 -2.47 3.08
N TRP A 166 -1.93 -3.57 2.42
CA TRP A 166 -1.63 -3.75 1.00
C TRP A 166 -2.34 -2.70 0.13
N MET A 167 -3.57 -2.32 0.48
CA MET A 167 -4.34 -1.32 -0.26
C MET A 167 -3.70 0.07 -0.20
N VAL A 168 -3.30 0.54 0.99
CA VAL A 168 -2.63 1.86 1.12
C VAL A 168 -1.32 1.90 0.31
N MET A 169 -0.55 0.81 0.34
CA MET A 169 0.68 0.70 -0.46
C MET A 169 0.41 0.68 -1.96
N SER A 170 -0.63 -0.02 -2.41
CA SER A 170 -0.99 -0.07 -3.84
C SER A 170 -1.41 1.29 -4.40
N GLN A 171 -2.08 2.11 -3.58
CA GLN A 171 -2.52 3.44 -3.98
C GLN A 171 -1.35 4.41 -4.11
N LYS A 172 -0.30 4.28 -3.28
CA LYS A 172 0.89 5.12 -3.44
C LYS A 172 1.63 4.88 -4.76
N GLN A 173 1.47 3.70 -5.37
CA GLN A 173 2.13 3.33 -6.64
C GLN A 173 1.34 3.73 -7.90
N SER A 174 0.03 3.94 -7.77
CA SER A 174 -0.84 4.22 -8.92
C SER A 174 -0.84 5.70 -9.34
N TRP A 175 -0.02 6.54 -8.69
CA TRP A 175 0.07 7.99 -8.89
C TRP A 175 1.52 8.48 -8.77
#